data_AF-A0A453J9T4-F1
#
_entry.id   AF-A0A453J9T4-F1
#
_cell.length_a   1.000
_cell.length_b   1.000
_cell.length_c   1.000
_cell.angle_alpha   90.00
_cell.angle_beta   90.00
_cell.angle_gamma   90.00
#
_symmetry.space_group_name_H-M   'P 1'
#
loop_
_entity.id
_entity.type
_entity.pdbx_description
1 polymer ?
#
loop_
_entity_poly.entity_id
_entity_poly.type
_entity_poly.pdbx_seq_one_letter_code
_entity_poly.pdbx_strand_id
1 'polypeptide(L)' 'KMQDNGWKPRWFDRDTEDGAFHYTGGYWEAREQRKWDGCRDIFGELPDKKTSPVPASLGI' A
#
# COMPACT_ATOMS: atom_id res chain seq x y z
N LYS A 1 2.42 10.38 3.61
CA LYS A 1 2.79 9.06 4.21
C LYS A 1 1.52 8.23 4.25
N MET A 2 1.53 6.95 3.89
CA MET A 2 0.30 6.13 3.85
C MET A 2 -0.46 6.09 5.19
N GLN A 3 0.28 6.12 6.29
CA GLN A 3 -0.27 6.17 7.65
C GLN A 3 -0.91 7.53 8.00
N ASP A 4 -0.54 8.63 7.34
CA ASP A 4 -1.12 9.97 7.54
C ASP A 4 -2.48 10.17 6.82
N ASN A 5 -2.86 9.28 5.89
CA ASN A 5 -4.04 9.46 5.02
C ASN A 5 -5.26 8.64 5.45
N GLY A 6 -5.38 8.25 6.72
CA GLY A 6 -6.56 7.52 7.21
C GLY A 6 -6.63 6.07 6.72
N TRP A 7 -5.48 5.42 6.52
CA TRP A 7 -5.45 3.99 6.21
C TRP A 7 -6.05 3.17 7.35
N LYS A 8 -7.00 2.29 7.01
CA LYS A 8 -7.62 1.34 7.95
C LYS A 8 -7.19 -0.08 7.61
N PRO A 9 -6.87 -0.92 8.61
CA PRO A 9 -6.59 -2.33 8.38
C PRO A 9 -7.85 -3.04 7.87
N ARG A 10 -7.69 -3.94 6.90
CA ARG A 10 -8.82 -4.62 6.25
C ARG A 10 -9.40 -5.76 7.09
N TRP A 11 -8.52 -6.53 7.73
CA TRP A 11 -8.87 -7.77 8.43
C TRP A 11 -9.02 -7.60 9.94
N PHE A 12 -8.98 -6.34 10.40
CA PHE A 12 -9.08 -5.98 11.80
C PHE A 12 -9.97 -4.76 11.93
N ASP A 13 -10.79 -4.76 12.96
CA ASP A 13 -11.63 -3.64 13.33
C ASP A 13 -11.50 -3.35 14.82
N ARG A 14 -12.02 -2.23 15.29
CA ARG A 14 -11.97 -1.84 16.70
C ARG A 14 -13.24 -1.07 17.02
N ASP A 15 -13.86 -1.39 18.14
CA ASP A 15 -15.12 -0.78 18.55
C ASP A 15 -14.97 0.69 18.95
N THR A 16 -13.77 1.09 19.41
CA THR A 16 -13.47 2.46 19.83
C THR A 16 -12.09 2.91 19.32
N GLU A 17 -11.85 4.21 19.28
CA GLU A 17 -10.56 4.77 18.86
C GLU A 17 -9.38 4.35 19.76
N ASP A 18 -9.64 4.14 21.05
CA ASP A 18 -8.66 3.62 22.01
C ASP A 18 -8.76 2.11 22.23
N GLY A 19 -9.68 1.45 21.51
CA GLY A 19 -9.97 0.03 21.64
C GLY A 19 -8.91 -0.86 21.01
N ALA A 20 -8.81 -2.09 21.51
CA ALA A 20 -7.97 -3.11 20.89
C ALA A 20 -8.58 -3.54 19.54
N PHE A 21 -7.70 -3.80 18.57
CA PHE A 21 -8.13 -4.38 17.31
C PHE A 21 -8.54 -5.84 17.49
N HIS A 22 -9.69 -6.21 16.95
CA HIS A 22 -10.17 -7.58 16.87
C HIS A 22 -10.12 -8.06 15.42
N TYR A 23 -9.81 -9.34 15.23
CA TYR A 23 -9.81 -9.96 13.91
C TYR A 23 -11.24 -10.12 13.39
N THR A 24 -11.50 -9.68 12.16
CA THR A 24 -12.85 -9.69 11.57
C THR A 24 -13.10 -10.83 10.57
N GLY A 25 -12.10 -11.67 10.29
CA GLY A 25 -12.22 -12.75 9.30
C GLY A 25 -11.69 -12.37 7.92
N GLY A 26 -11.65 -13.34 6.99
CA GLY A 26 -11.35 -13.10 5.57
C GLY A 26 -9.87 -13.15 5.17
N TYR A 27 -8.91 -12.98 6.09
CA TYR A 27 -7.48 -13.07 5.75
C TYR A 27 -7.09 -14.46 5.25
N TRP A 28 -7.53 -15.50 5.96
CA TRP A 28 -7.16 -16.87 5.63
C TRP A 28 -7.82 -17.32 4.32
N GLU A 29 -9.10 -17.00 4.12
CA GLU A 29 -9.79 -17.30 2.88
C GLU A 29 -9.18 -16.56 1.68
N ALA A 30 -8.82 -15.29 1.84
CA ALA A 30 -8.13 -14.51 0.80
C ALA A 30 -6.74 -15.08 0.49
N ARG A 31 -6.02 -15.54 1.51
CA ARG A 31 -4.71 -16.18 1.37
C ARG A 31 -4.82 -17.50 0.61
N GLU A 32 -5.77 -18.37 0.96
CA GLU A 32 -5.99 -19.65 0.30
C GLU A 32 -6.34 -19.45 -1.19
N GLN A 33 -7.17 -18.46 -1.48
CA GLN A 33 -7.58 -18.13 -2.85
C GLN A 33 -6.59 -17.24 -3.62
N ARG A 34 -5.51 -16.79 -2.96
CA ARG A 34 -4.58 -15.75 -3.46
C ARG A 34 -5.30 -14.50 -3.98
N LYS A 35 -6.44 -14.17 -3.37
CA LYS A 35 -7.33 -13.10 -3.79
C LYS A 35 -7.04 -11.84 -2.97
N TRP A 36 -6.13 -11.03 -3.49
CA TRP A 36 -5.71 -9.77 -2.87
C TRP A 36 -6.44 -8.56 -3.45
N ASP A 37 -7.64 -8.73 -4.00
CA ASP A 37 -8.40 -7.64 -4.63
C ASP A 37 -8.54 -6.43 -3.70
N GLY A 38 -8.15 -5.26 -4.20
CA GLY A 38 -8.15 -4.01 -3.44
C GLY A 38 -7.05 -3.91 -2.36
N CYS A 39 -6.11 -4.86 -2.26
CA CYS A 39 -4.86 -4.63 -1.53
C CYS A 39 -3.95 -3.78 -2.41
N ARG A 40 -3.66 -2.56 -1.95
CA ARG A 40 -2.71 -1.69 -2.64
C ARG A 40 -1.31 -2.27 -2.51
N ASP A 41 -0.51 -2.21 -3.57
CA ASP A 41 0.92 -2.46 -3.46
C ASP A 41 1.56 -1.30 -2.69
N ILE A 42 1.94 -1.55 -1.45
CA ILE A 42 2.50 -0.55 -0.54
C ILE A 42 4.03 -0.47 -0.65
N PHE A 43 4.66 -1.36 -1.41
CA PHE A 43 6.10 -1.37 -1.67
C PHE A 43 6.45 -0.90 -3.10
N GLY A 44 5.46 -0.80 -3.99
CA GLY A 44 5.63 -0.44 -5.40
C GLY A 44 5.82 1.05 -5.72
N GLU A 45 5.64 1.97 -4.76
CA GLU A 45 5.98 3.39 -4.95
C GLU A 45 7.42 3.67 -4.49
N LEU A 46 8.39 3.01 -5.13
CA LEU A 46 9.73 3.61 -5.21
C LEU A 46 9.59 4.81 -6.15
N PRO A 47 10.05 6.02 -5.76
CA PRO A 47 9.99 7.16 -6.66
C PRO A 47 10.74 6.76 -7.92
N ASP A 48 10.03 6.78 -9.06
CA ASP A 48 10.63 6.65 -10.38
C ASP A 48 11.84 7.58 -10.37
N LYS A 49 13.03 6.98 -10.48
CA LYS A 49 14.25 7.72 -10.67
C LYS A 49 14.01 8.49 -11.95
N LYS A 50 13.56 9.74 -11.84
CA LYS A 50 13.37 10.63 -12.98
C LYS A 50 14.69 10.61 -13.71
N THR A 51 14.72 9.85 -14.79
CA THR A 51 15.84 9.85 -15.69
C THR A 51 15.65 11.16 -16.42
N SER A 52 16.25 12.22 -15.86
CA SER A 52 16.36 13.49 -16.57
C SER A 52 16.89 13.15 -17.96
N PRO A 53 16.21 13.56 -19.05
CA PRO A 53 16.76 13.36 -20.37
C PRO A 53 18.13 14.05 -20.37
N VAL A 54 19.19 13.27 -20.60
CA VAL A 54 20.48 13.84 -20.98
C VAL A 54 20.20 14.75 -22.17
N PRO A 55 20.49 16.06 -22.11
CA PRO A 55 20.33 16.88 -23.29
C PRO A 55 21.27 16.32 -24.36
N ALA A 56 20.69 15.82 -25.44
CA ALA A 56 21.43 15.55 -26.65
C ALA A 56 22.06 16.87 -27.11
N SER A 57 23.36 16.82 -27.38
CA SER A 57 24.17 17.83 -28.04
C SER A 57 24.66 19.01 -27.19
N LEU A 58 25.96 18.95 -26.84
CA LEU A 58 26.83 20.04 -27.23
C LEU A 58 27.85 19.47 -28.21
N GLY A 59 27.54 19.60 -29.50
CA GLY A 59 28.52 19.38 -30.55
C GLY A 59 29.57 20.47 -30.50
N ILE A 60 30.83 20.04 -30.48
CA ILE A 60 31.97 20.74 -31.07
C ILE A 60 32.74 19.69 -31.85
#